data_AF-A0A368H646-F1
#
_entry.id   AF-A0A368H646-F1
#
_cell.length_a   1.000
_cell.length_b   1.000
_cell.length_c   1.000
_cell.angle_alpha   90.00
_cell.angle_beta   90.00
_cell.angle_gamma   90.00
#
_symmetry.space_group_name_H-M   'P 1'
#
loop_
_entity.id
_entity.type
_entity.pdbx_description
1 polymer ?
#
loop_
_entity_poly.entity_id
_entity_poly.type
_entity_poly.pdbx_seq_one_letter_code
_entity_poly.pdbx_strand_id
1 'polypeptide(L)' 'MAHLVLDGLAASDGSWSLPILVTDMNIQRNLYVRGDLHIGGLMMRLVDEIGEFLFQGLG' A
#
# COMPACT_ATOMS: atom_id res chain seq x y z
N MET A 1 -18.63 24.54 -0.13
CA MET A 1 -18.58 23.06 -0.04
C MET A 1 -18.28 22.72 1.40
N ALA A 2 -19.19 22.06 2.09
CA ALA A 2 -19.08 21.85 3.54
C ALA A 2 -17.90 20.93 3.86
N HIS A 3 -16.99 21.42 4.68
CA HIS A 3 -15.85 20.70 5.23
C HIS A 3 -16.38 19.86 6.41
N LEU A 4 -16.60 18.57 6.18
CA LEU A 4 -16.92 17.61 7.25
C LEU A 4 -15.62 17.25 7.99
N VAL A 5 -15.11 18.15 8.82
CA VAL A 5 -14.16 17.76 9.87
C VAL A 5 -14.99 17.27 11.03
N LEU A 6 -14.95 15.97 11.25
CA LEU A 6 -15.44 15.37 12.47
C LEU A 6 -14.40 15.66 13.55
N ASP A 7 -14.70 16.60 14.45
CA ASP A 7 -13.84 16.91 15.60
C ASP A 7 -13.54 15.63 16.39
N GLY A 8 -12.26 15.27 16.49
CA GLY A 8 -11.77 14.19 17.36
C GLY A 8 -11.23 12.93 16.65
N LEU A 9 -11.43 12.76 15.35
CA LEU A 9 -10.63 11.82 14.56
C LEU A 9 -9.42 12.59 14.03
N ALA A 10 -8.21 12.20 14.42
CA ALA A 10 -6.99 12.68 13.78
C ALA A 10 -7.23 12.62 12.26
N ALA A 11 -7.12 13.75 11.58
CA ALA A 11 -7.37 13.84 10.15
C ALA A 11 -6.52 12.76 9.48
N SER A 12 -7.16 11.65 9.09
CA SER A 12 -6.50 10.57 8.39
C SER A 12 -5.88 11.21 7.15
N ASP A 13 -4.61 10.93 6.90
CA ASP A 13 -3.87 11.51 5.78
C ASP A 13 -4.37 11.01 4.40
N GLY A 14 -5.54 10.35 4.37
CA GLY A 14 -6.16 9.79 3.19
C GLY A 14 -5.58 8.43 2.79
N SER A 15 -4.75 7.82 3.64
CA SER A 15 -4.15 6.53 3.35
C SER A 15 -5.14 5.37 3.55
N TRP A 16 -5.03 4.35 2.71
CA TRP A 16 -5.86 3.14 2.74
C TRP A 16 -5.06 1.89 2.33
N SER A 17 -5.53 0.70 2.73
CA SER A 17 -4.91 -0.57 2.41
C SER A 17 -5.37 -1.07 1.04
N LEU A 18 -4.45 -1.18 0.09
CA LEU A 18 -4.68 -1.71 -1.25
C LEU A 18 -4.23 -3.19 -1.31
N PRO A 19 -5.16 -4.15 -1.38
CA PRO A 19 -4.82 -5.56 -1.59
C PRO A 19 -4.43 -5.80 -3.05
N ILE A 20 -3.29 -6.47 -3.25
CA ILE A 20 -2.73 -6.79 -4.56
C ILE A 20 -2.47 -8.29 -4.62
N LEU A 21 -3.05 -8.95 -5.63
CA LEU A 21 -2.73 -10.33 -6.00
C LEU A 21 -1.69 -10.30 -7.13
N VAL A 22 -0.49 -10.83 -6.86
CA VAL A 22 0.51 -11.04 -7.91
C VAL A 22 0.29 -12.43 -8.48
N THR A 23 -0.36 -12.49 -9.63
CA THR A 23 -0.89 -13.73 -10.23
C THR A 23 0.20 -14.74 -10.55
N ASP A 24 1.31 -14.30 -11.13
CA ASP A 24 2.37 -15.20 -11.59
C ASP A 24 3.10 -15.90 -10.44
N MET A 25 3.00 -15.35 -9.22
CA MET A 25 3.57 -15.93 -8.00
C MET A 25 2.52 -16.47 -7.03
N ASN A 26 1.24 -16.24 -7.31
CA ASN A 26 0.12 -16.56 -6.42
C ASN A 26 0.32 -16.05 -4.96
N ILE A 27 0.80 -14.81 -4.82
CA ILE A 27 1.00 -14.16 -3.52
C ILE A 27 0.08 -12.96 -3.36
N GLN A 28 -0.37 -12.72 -2.13
CA GLN A 28 -1.12 -11.53 -1.76
C GLN A 28 -0.24 -10.57 -0.96
N ARG A 29 -0.35 -9.28 -1.26
CA ARG A 29 0.31 -8.17 -0.55
C ARG A 29 -0.70 -7.07 -0.26
N ASN A 30 -0.50 -6.36 0.84
CA ASN A 30 -1.36 -5.27 1.27
C ASN A 30 -0.49 -4.03 1.45
N LEU A 31 -0.57 -3.09 0.50
CA LEU A 31 0.20 -1.85 0.55
C LEU A 31 -0.66 -0.72 1.09
N TYR A 32 -0.13 0.06 2.04
CA TYR A 32 -0.77 1.29 2.49
C TYR A 32 -0.42 2.43 1.53
N VAL A 33 -1.45 2.99 0.89
CA VAL A 33 -1.30 3.95 -0.22
C VAL A 33 -2.20 5.15 -0.02
N ARG A 34 -1.85 6.26 -0.67
CA ARG A 34 -2.70 7.44 -0.82
C ARG A 34 -3.08 7.64 -2.28
N GLY A 35 -4.14 8.41 -2.52
CA GLY A 35 -4.62 8.70 -3.88
C GLY A 35 -3.65 9.49 -4.76
N ASP A 36 -2.63 10.12 -4.19
CA ASP A 36 -1.55 10.83 -4.90
C ASP A 36 -0.39 9.92 -5.35
N LEU A 37 -0.34 8.66 -4.88
CA LEU A 37 0.67 7.69 -5.32
C LEU A 37 0.37 7.21 -6.74
N HIS A 38 1.21 7.59 -7.69
CA HIS A 38 1.12 7.11 -9.07
C HIS A 38 1.49 5.62 -9.19
N ILE A 39 0.99 4.98 -10.25
CA ILE A 39 1.13 3.53 -10.47
C ILE A 39 2.59 3.08 -10.53
N GLY A 40 3.49 3.85 -11.16
CA GLY A 40 4.92 3.53 -11.18
C GLY A 40 5.52 3.40 -9.78
N GLY A 41 5.25 4.37 -8.90
CA GLY A 41 5.69 4.32 -7.50
C GLY A 41 5.06 3.18 -6.70
N LEU A 42 3.80 2.84 -6.97
CA LEU A 42 3.16 1.65 -6.40
C LEU A 42 3.89 0.37 -6.79
N MET A 43 4.23 0.21 -8.07
CA MET A 43 4.92 -0.97 -8.59
C MET A 43 6.32 -1.12 -7.99
N MET A 44 7.07 -0.02 -7.82
CA MET A 44 8.38 -0.05 -7.17
C MET A 44 8.28 -0.56 -5.73
N ARG A 45 7.31 -0.04 -4.95
CA ARG A 45 7.08 -0.51 -3.57
C ARG A 45 6.70 -1.99 -3.51
N LEU A 46 5.89 -2.45 -4.46
CA LEU A 46 5.50 -3.86 -4.54
C LEU A 46 6.73 -4.75 -4.81
N VAL A 47 7.61 -4.34 -5.72
CA VAL A 47 8.86 -5.08 -6.02
C VAL A 47 9.77 -5.13 -4.80
N ASP A 48 9.93 -4.01 -4.08
CA ASP A 48 10.75 -3.95 -2.86
C ASP A 48 10.21 -4.90 -1.77
N GLU A 49 8.89 -4.87 -1.52
CA GLU A 49 8.23 -5.74 -0.53
C GLU A 49 8.37 -7.23 -0.86
N ILE A 50 8.28 -7.58 -2.15
CA ILE A 50 8.51 -8.96 -2.61
C ILE A 50 9.98 -9.34 -2.40
N GLY A 51 10.90 -8.44 -2.74
CA GLY A 51 12.34 -8.65 -2.58
C GLY A 51 12.71 -8.95 -1.12
N GLU A 52 12.29 -8.11 -0.18
CA GLU A 52 12.53 -8.34 1.25
C GLU A 52 11.97 -9.68 1.73
N PHE A 53 10.77 -10.05 1.28
CA PHE A 53 10.17 -11.34 1.62
C PHE A 53 11.02 -12.53 1.12
N LEU A 54 11.54 -12.45 -0.11
CA LEU A 54 12.36 -13.52 -0.68
C LEU A 54 13.69 -13.68 0.06
N PHE A 55 14.31 -12.59 0.51
CA PHE A 55 15.57 -12.66 1.27
C PHE A 55 15.39 -13.11 2.72
N GLN A 56 14.25 -12.79 3.36
CA GLN A 56 13.96 -13.27 4.72
C GLN A 56 13.64 -14.77 4.79
N GLY A 57 13.24 -15.40 3.68
CA GLY A 57 12.99 -16.84 3.62
C GLY A 57 14.25 -17.72 3.43
N LEU A 58 15.43 -17.10 3.26
CA LEU A 58 16.71 -17.80 3.07
C LEU A 58 17.61 -17.80 4.33
N GLY A 59 17.07 -17.41 5.49
CA GLY A 59 17.73 -17.43 6.79
C GLY A 59 17.30 -18.59 7.68
#